data_AF-A0A8J5FS49-F1
#
_entry.id   AF-A0A8J5FS49-F1
#
_cell.length_a   1.000
_cell.length_b   1.000
_cell.length_c   1.000
_cell.angle_alpha   90.00
_cell.angle_beta   90.00
_cell.angle_gamma   90.00
#
_symmetry.space_group_name_H-M   'P 1'
#
loop_
_entity.id
_entity.type
_entity.pdbx_description
1 polymer ?
#
loop_
_entity_poly.entity_id
_entity_poly.type
_entity_poly.pdbx_seq_one_letter_code
_entity_poly.pdbx_strand_id
1 'polypeptide(L)'
;MSTTDASGKIKTVVVLVQENRSFDHMLGWMKTVNPEIDGVSGDRQFFNPISTVDPAAGVLYFGDGSEYVDPDPGHSIQAIYEQVYGVPFVDAVSTPITPPGVAAPPMSGFVQEAERERAGMSETVMNGFRPSAVPVYESLVREFAVCDRWFASVPASTQPNRAFVHSATSNGLTSNDNKRLVAGLPQRTIFDNLHDAGFSFGIYYQFPPSTLFYRCFLCFYPCLIKKRFS
;
A
#
# COMPACT_ATOMS: atom_id res chain seq x y z
N MET A 1 30.91 23.47 -13.93
CA MET A 1 29.86 22.77 -13.17
C MET A 1 30.35 21.35 -12.94
N SER A 2 30.66 21.01 -11.69
CA SER A 2 31.21 19.71 -11.32
C SER A 2 30.12 18.65 -11.43
N THR A 3 30.27 17.70 -12.34
CA THR A 3 29.47 16.48 -12.42
C THR A 3 29.79 15.63 -11.20
N THR A 4 28.89 15.59 -10.23
CA THR A 4 28.99 14.70 -9.07
C THR A 4 29.21 13.27 -9.53
N ASP A 5 30.35 12.70 -9.12
CA ASP A 5 30.77 11.34 -9.38
C ASP A 5 29.71 10.36 -8.86
N ALA A 6 28.99 9.69 -9.77
CA ALA A 6 28.05 8.62 -9.46
C ALA A 6 28.80 7.30 -9.13
N SER A 7 29.75 7.39 -8.22
CA SER A 7 30.63 6.32 -7.71
C SER A 7 29.91 5.39 -6.71
N GLY A 8 28.58 5.37 -6.71
CA GLY A 8 27.81 4.34 -5.99
C GLY A 8 28.09 2.96 -6.56
N LYS A 9 28.24 1.95 -5.70
CA LYS A 9 28.33 0.52 -6.10
C LYS A 9 27.07 0.05 -6.82
N ILE A 10 25.93 0.71 -6.57
CA ILE A 10 24.64 0.40 -7.20
C ILE A 10 24.56 1.15 -8.53
N LYS A 11 24.49 0.41 -9.63
CA LYS A 11 24.34 0.96 -11.00
C LYS A 11 22.93 0.80 -11.57
N THR A 12 22.17 -0.15 -11.03
CA THR A 12 20.82 -0.49 -11.48
C THR A 12 19.91 -0.62 -10.28
N VAL A 13 18.76 0.04 -10.33
CA VAL A 13 17.69 -0.10 -9.34
C VAL A 13 16.48 -0.70 -10.04
N VAL A 14 15.95 -1.79 -9.48
CA VAL A 14 14.72 -2.42 -9.95
C VAL A 14 13.67 -2.21 -8.86
N VAL A 15 12.56 -1.58 -9.23
CA VAL A 15 11.43 -1.34 -8.32
C VAL A 15 10.27 -2.25 -8.72
N LEU A 16 10.00 -3.26 -7.91
CA LEU A 16 8.82 -4.12 -8.05
C LEU A 16 7.67 -3.50 -7.24
N VAL A 17 6.65 -2.98 -7.92
CA VAL A 17 5.47 -2.41 -7.27
C VAL A 17 4.36 -3.46 -7.27
N GLN A 18 3.94 -3.86 -6.07
CA GLN A 18 2.88 -4.83 -5.84
C GLN A 18 1.56 -4.13 -5.50
N GLU A 19 0.46 -4.88 -5.38
CA GLU A 19 -0.88 -4.32 -5.23
C GLU A 19 -1.62 -4.89 -4.01
N ASN A 20 -2.43 -4.03 -3.36
CA ASN A 20 -3.48 -4.35 -2.39
C ASN A 20 -3.11 -5.38 -1.28
N ARG A 21 -1.94 -5.23 -0.66
CA ARG A 21 -1.53 -6.03 0.50
C ARG A 21 -0.89 -5.17 1.58
N SER A 22 -1.34 -5.32 2.83
CA SER A 22 -0.75 -4.67 4.00
C SER A 22 0.50 -5.40 4.48
N PHE A 23 1.27 -4.74 5.33
CA PHE A 23 2.44 -5.35 5.97
C PHE A 23 2.05 -6.58 6.78
N ASP A 24 1.07 -6.46 7.68
CA ASP A 24 0.64 -7.57 8.54
C ASP A 24 0.11 -8.76 7.74
N HIS A 25 -0.56 -8.50 6.61
CA HIS A 25 -1.08 -9.55 5.75
C HIS A 25 0.06 -10.39 5.12
N MET A 26 1.17 -9.77 4.68
CA MET A 26 2.24 -10.50 3.99
C MET A 26 3.40 -10.92 4.89
N LEU A 27 3.77 -10.05 5.83
CA LEU A 27 4.99 -10.15 6.63
C LEU A 27 4.72 -10.17 8.14
N GLY A 28 3.48 -10.01 8.60
CA GLY A 28 3.15 -9.95 10.03
C GLY A 28 3.65 -11.16 10.81
N TRP A 29 3.59 -12.37 10.23
CA TRP A 29 4.06 -13.61 10.88
C TRP A 29 5.55 -13.93 10.65
N MET A 30 6.27 -13.07 9.94
CA MET A 30 7.70 -13.27 9.62
C MET A 30 8.62 -12.98 10.81
N LYS A 31 8.10 -12.52 11.95
CA LYS A 31 8.88 -12.39 13.19
C LYS A 31 9.47 -13.72 13.68
N THR A 32 8.82 -14.82 13.35
CA THR A 32 9.35 -16.18 13.59
C THR A 32 10.57 -16.53 12.73
N VAL A 33 10.75 -15.82 11.62
CA VAL A 33 11.84 -15.98 10.66
C VAL A 33 12.97 -14.99 10.94
N ASN A 34 12.62 -13.73 11.16
CA ASN A 34 13.52 -12.65 11.54
C ASN A 34 12.93 -11.91 12.77
N PRO A 35 13.48 -12.11 13.99
CA PRO A 35 12.98 -11.49 15.22
C PRO A 35 13.01 -9.96 15.25
N GLU A 36 13.80 -9.32 14.37
CA GLU A 36 13.90 -7.86 14.29
C GLU A 36 12.68 -7.21 13.62
N ILE A 37 11.86 -7.99 12.92
CA ILE A 37 10.63 -7.50 12.29
C ILE A 37 9.61 -7.05 13.35
N ASP A 38 9.05 -5.86 13.15
CA ASP A 38 7.87 -5.35 13.87
C ASP A 38 6.59 -6.11 13.45
N GLY A 39 6.51 -7.39 13.84
CA GLY A 39 5.41 -8.29 13.53
C GLY A 39 4.85 -9.01 14.76
N VAL A 40 4.05 -10.03 14.49
CA VAL A 40 3.25 -10.77 15.47
C VAL A 40 4.06 -11.90 16.09
N SER A 41 3.98 -12.02 17.42
CA SER A 41 4.44 -13.17 18.18
C SER A 41 3.33 -14.23 18.29
N GLY A 42 3.73 -15.50 18.46
CA GLY A 42 2.81 -16.65 18.51
C GLY A 42 1.79 -16.66 19.65
N ASP A 43 1.76 -15.62 20.49
CA ASP A 43 0.86 -15.43 21.61
C ASP A 43 -0.44 -14.68 21.26
N ARG A 44 -0.69 -14.38 19.97
CA ARG A 44 -1.96 -13.83 19.45
C ARG A 44 -2.46 -12.60 20.25
N GLN A 45 -1.56 -11.67 20.57
CA GLN A 45 -1.92 -10.48 21.35
C GLN A 45 -2.74 -9.45 20.56
N PHE A 46 -2.72 -9.50 19.23
CA PHE A 46 -3.38 -8.50 18.39
C PHE A 46 -4.81 -8.91 18.06
N PHE A 47 -5.74 -7.99 18.25
CA PHE A 47 -7.16 -8.19 17.99
C PHE A 47 -7.82 -6.89 17.54
N ASN A 48 -9.03 -7.01 17.00
CA ASN A 48 -9.91 -5.91 16.68
C ASN A 48 -11.29 -6.17 17.29
N PRO A 49 -11.96 -5.18 17.92
CA PRO A 49 -13.31 -5.37 18.42
C PRO A 49 -14.29 -5.64 17.28
N ILE A 50 -15.27 -6.51 17.50
CA ILE A 50 -16.33 -6.76 16.51
C ILE A 50 -17.20 -5.52 16.30
N SER A 51 -17.38 -4.73 17.37
CA SER A 51 -18.06 -3.45 17.34
C SER A 51 -17.32 -2.44 18.19
N THR A 52 -17.09 -1.26 17.65
CA THR A 52 -16.45 -0.14 18.37
C THR A 52 -17.39 0.53 19.37
N VAL A 53 -18.70 0.28 19.27
CA VAL A 53 -19.74 0.88 20.13
C VAL A 53 -20.40 -0.11 21.08
N ASP A 54 -20.23 -1.41 20.84
CA ASP A 54 -20.75 -2.49 21.70
C ASP A 54 -19.61 -3.39 22.20
N PRO A 55 -19.08 -3.13 23.40
CA PRO A 55 -18.05 -3.96 24.00
C PRO A 55 -18.46 -5.41 24.26
N ALA A 56 -19.77 -5.70 24.33
CA ALA A 56 -20.27 -7.05 24.55
C ALA A 56 -20.23 -7.92 23.29
N ALA A 57 -20.03 -7.31 22.11
CA ALA A 57 -19.91 -8.01 20.84
C ALA A 57 -18.64 -8.90 20.76
N GLY A 58 -17.65 -8.65 21.62
CA GLY A 58 -16.39 -9.41 21.65
C GLY A 58 -15.35 -8.88 20.68
N VAL A 59 -14.33 -9.70 20.42
CA VAL A 59 -13.15 -9.34 19.62
C VAL A 59 -12.82 -10.46 18.64
N LEU A 60 -12.19 -10.11 17.52
CA LEU A 60 -11.57 -11.05 16.59
C LEU A 60 -10.04 -10.93 16.68
N TYR A 61 -9.38 -12.04 16.95
CA TYR A 61 -7.92 -12.10 17.05
C TYR A 61 -7.29 -12.24 15.66
N PHE A 62 -6.12 -11.62 15.49
CA PHE A 62 -5.34 -11.75 14.26
C PHE A 62 -4.73 -13.16 14.16
N GLY A 63 -4.98 -13.84 13.03
CA GLY A 63 -4.52 -15.20 12.75
C GLY A 63 -3.56 -15.31 11.58
N ASP A 64 -3.13 -16.53 11.28
CA ASP A 64 -2.18 -16.91 10.21
C ASP A 64 -2.84 -17.72 9.07
N GLY A 65 -4.17 -17.62 8.97
CA GLY A 65 -5.03 -18.41 8.09
C GLY A 65 -5.24 -17.82 6.70
N SER A 66 -4.45 -16.84 6.26
CA SER A 66 -4.63 -16.27 4.91
C SER A 66 -4.38 -17.32 3.83
N GLU A 67 -5.28 -17.34 2.86
CA GLU A 67 -5.20 -18.16 1.66
C GLU A 67 -5.04 -17.29 0.41
N TYR A 68 -4.70 -17.88 -0.72
CA TYR A 68 -4.54 -17.17 -2.00
C TYR A 68 -5.87 -16.71 -2.64
N VAL A 69 -6.89 -16.45 -1.82
CA VAL A 69 -8.14 -15.85 -2.24
C VAL A 69 -7.98 -14.33 -2.13
N ASP A 70 -8.62 -13.60 -3.03
CA ASP A 70 -8.56 -12.14 -3.05
C ASP A 70 -9.88 -11.54 -2.56
N PRO A 71 -10.07 -11.34 -1.25
CA PRO A 71 -10.97 -10.28 -0.82
C PRO A 71 -10.32 -8.95 -1.16
N ASP A 72 -11.09 -8.07 -1.79
CA ASP A 72 -10.74 -6.67 -1.97
C ASP A 72 -11.44 -5.87 -0.85
N PRO A 73 -10.83 -5.76 0.36
CA PRO A 73 -11.41 -4.97 1.44
C PRO A 73 -11.45 -3.49 1.06
N GLY A 74 -12.26 -2.73 1.80
CA GLY A 74 -12.38 -1.30 1.61
C GLY A 74 -11.02 -0.60 1.67
N HIS A 75 -10.66 0.06 0.58
CA HIS A 75 -9.41 0.81 0.42
C HIS A 75 -9.67 2.24 -0.07
N SER A 76 -10.86 2.75 0.22
CA SER A 76 -11.24 4.15 0.07
C SER A 76 -10.74 4.94 1.28
N ILE A 77 -10.69 6.27 1.18
CA ILE A 77 -10.35 7.12 2.33
C ILE A 77 -11.36 6.94 3.48
N GLN A 78 -12.62 6.67 3.14
CA GLN A 78 -13.69 6.45 4.11
C GLN A 78 -13.47 5.15 4.88
N ALA A 79 -13.20 4.06 4.15
CA ALA A 79 -12.88 2.76 4.71
C ALA A 79 -11.64 2.83 5.61
N ILE A 80 -10.54 3.40 5.09
CA ILE A 80 -9.28 3.53 5.84
C ILE A 80 -9.48 4.36 7.11
N TYR A 81 -10.26 5.44 7.06
CA TYR A 81 -10.53 6.24 8.24
C TYR A 81 -11.30 5.46 9.31
N GLU A 82 -12.32 4.69 8.91
CA GLU A 82 -13.05 3.82 9.84
C GLU A 82 -12.15 2.71 10.41
N GLN A 83 -11.33 2.06 9.59
CA GLN A 83 -10.37 1.05 10.03
C GLN A 83 -9.40 1.60 11.10
N VAL A 84 -8.88 2.81 10.88
CA VAL A 84 -7.87 3.45 11.74
C VAL A 84 -8.48 3.99 13.05
N TYR A 85 -9.66 4.61 12.99
CA TYR A 85 -10.24 5.32 14.14
C TYR A 85 -11.47 4.66 14.76
N GLY A 86 -12.03 3.63 14.11
CA GLY A 86 -13.25 2.95 14.55
C GLY A 86 -14.53 3.78 14.41
N VAL A 87 -14.48 4.91 13.69
CA VAL A 87 -15.61 5.83 13.51
C VAL A 87 -15.81 6.14 12.03
N PRO A 88 -17.06 6.39 11.57
CA PRO A 88 -17.32 6.62 10.16
C PRO A 88 -16.73 7.95 9.68
N PHE A 89 -16.24 7.97 8.45
CA PHE A 89 -15.96 9.20 7.72
C PHE A 89 -17.25 9.68 7.05
N VAL A 90 -17.75 10.86 7.45
CA VAL A 90 -18.99 11.43 6.91
C VAL A 90 -18.68 12.24 5.66
N ASP A 91 -17.96 13.36 5.83
CA ASP A 91 -17.42 14.17 4.74
C ASP A 91 -16.16 14.93 5.19
N ALA A 92 -15.47 15.57 4.24
CA ALA A 92 -14.20 16.28 4.50
C ALA A 92 -14.37 17.60 5.27
N VAL A 93 -15.60 18.10 5.44
CA VAL A 93 -15.89 19.33 6.19
C VAL A 93 -16.18 19.01 7.65
N SER A 94 -16.94 17.94 7.90
CA SER A 94 -17.38 17.55 9.24
C SER A 94 -16.44 16.57 9.93
N THR A 95 -15.72 15.75 9.17
CA THR A 95 -14.85 14.71 9.73
C THR A 95 -13.48 15.30 10.04
N PRO A 96 -13.06 15.31 11.32
CA PRO A 96 -11.75 15.82 11.69
C PRO A 96 -10.66 14.85 11.19
N ILE A 97 -9.48 15.37 10.84
CA ILE A 97 -8.34 14.53 10.41
C ILE A 97 -7.97 13.51 11.51
N THR A 98 -8.05 13.95 12.77
CA THR A 98 -7.91 13.11 13.96
C THR A 98 -9.10 13.38 14.89
N PRO A 99 -9.85 12.37 15.32
CA PRO A 99 -10.97 12.58 16.23
C PRO A 99 -10.54 13.27 17.54
N PRO A 100 -11.35 14.19 18.10
CA PRO A 100 -11.02 14.88 19.34
C PRO A 100 -10.76 13.89 20.48
N GLY A 101 -9.68 14.12 21.24
CA GLY A 101 -9.31 13.28 22.38
C GLY A 101 -8.57 11.98 22.03
N VAL A 102 -8.31 11.72 20.74
CA VAL A 102 -7.49 10.57 20.30
C VAL A 102 -6.02 10.97 20.28
N ALA A 103 -5.25 10.47 21.24
CA ALA A 103 -3.80 10.73 21.33
C ALA A 103 -2.98 9.92 20.31
N ALA A 104 -3.43 8.70 20.00
CA ALA A 104 -2.86 7.84 18.98
C ALA A 104 -4.00 7.06 18.29
N PRO A 105 -3.92 6.77 16.98
CA PRO A 105 -4.95 6.02 16.30
C PRO A 105 -5.16 4.63 16.92
N PRO A 106 -6.39 4.24 17.29
CA PRO A 106 -6.67 3.00 18.00
C PRO A 106 -6.58 1.75 17.12
N MET A 107 -6.60 1.89 15.80
CA MET A 107 -6.55 0.79 14.83
C MET A 107 -7.67 -0.24 15.07
N SER A 108 -8.86 0.22 15.47
CA SER A 108 -9.92 -0.59 16.08
C SER A 108 -11.12 -0.89 15.16
N GLY A 109 -11.10 -0.45 13.91
CA GLY A 109 -12.27 -0.55 13.02
C GLY A 109 -12.20 -1.58 11.90
N PHE A 110 -11.10 -2.35 11.78
CA PHE A 110 -10.89 -3.30 10.68
C PHE A 110 -12.00 -4.35 10.55
N VAL A 111 -12.46 -4.92 11.67
CA VAL A 111 -13.52 -5.95 11.65
C VAL A 111 -14.86 -5.34 11.29
N GLN A 112 -15.22 -4.24 11.95
CA GLN A 112 -16.48 -3.55 11.72
C GLN A 112 -16.61 -3.07 10.27
N GLU A 113 -15.55 -2.49 9.71
CA GLU A 113 -15.55 -2.00 8.33
C GLU A 113 -15.62 -3.16 7.34
N ALA A 114 -14.86 -4.23 7.55
CA ALA A 114 -14.91 -5.43 6.70
C ALA A 114 -16.31 -6.05 6.66
N GLU A 115 -16.99 -6.16 7.81
CA GLU A 115 -18.37 -6.68 7.86
C GLU A 115 -19.39 -5.79 7.15
N ARG A 116 -19.15 -4.46 7.11
CA ARG A 116 -19.99 -3.53 6.33
C ARG A 116 -19.78 -3.69 4.82
N GLU A 117 -18.55 -3.91 4.39
CA GLU A 117 -18.22 -4.16 2.98
C GLU A 117 -18.82 -5.50 2.50
N ARG A 118 -18.63 -6.56 3.28
CA ARG A 118 -19.23 -7.87 3.01
C ARG A 118 -19.29 -8.72 4.26
N ALA A 119 -20.48 -9.24 4.57
CA ALA A 119 -20.67 -10.18 5.68
C ALA A 119 -19.68 -11.36 5.62
N GLY A 120 -18.99 -11.61 6.73
CA GLY A 120 -17.96 -12.64 6.89
C GLY A 120 -16.57 -12.27 6.36
N MET A 121 -16.38 -11.06 5.82
CA MET A 121 -15.06 -10.62 5.34
C MET A 121 -14.08 -10.35 6.49
N SER A 122 -14.56 -10.10 7.70
CA SER A 122 -13.70 -9.86 8.85
C SER A 122 -12.74 -11.03 9.13
N GLU A 123 -13.19 -12.28 8.93
CA GLU A 123 -12.33 -13.45 9.06
C GLU A 123 -11.17 -13.40 8.07
N THR A 124 -11.37 -12.94 6.84
CA THR A 124 -10.25 -12.86 5.89
C THR A 124 -9.34 -11.66 6.14
N VAL A 125 -9.89 -10.52 6.56
CA VAL A 125 -9.11 -9.31 6.87
C VAL A 125 -8.24 -9.49 8.11
N MET A 126 -8.71 -10.23 9.10
CA MET A 126 -7.98 -10.48 10.35
C MET A 126 -7.02 -11.68 10.26
N ASN A 127 -6.53 -12.02 9.07
CA ASN A 127 -5.52 -13.04 8.88
C ASN A 127 -4.34 -12.54 8.05
N GLY A 128 -3.14 -13.04 8.39
CA GLY A 128 -1.91 -12.89 7.62
C GLY A 128 -1.42 -14.23 7.07
N PHE A 129 -0.47 -14.19 6.13
CA PHE A 129 0.19 -15.39 5.64
C PHE A 129 1.25 -15.86 6.64
N ARG A 130 1.19 -17.15 7.00
CA ARG A 130 2.33 -17.83 7.63
C ARG A 130 3.53 -17.89 6.66
N PRO A 131 4.78 -17.91 7.15
CA PRO A 131 5.97 -17.93 6.29
C PRO A 131 5.95 -19.02 5.21
N SER A 132 5.55 -20.24 5.58
CA SER A 132 5.50 -21.39 4.67
C SER A 132 4.46 -21.26 3.54
N ALA A 133 3.47 -20.37 3.68
CA ALA A 133 2.51 -20.07 2.63
C ALA A 133 3.06 -19.05 1.61
N VAL A 134 4.15 -18.36 1.91
CA VAL A 134 4.77 -17.37 1.01
C VAL A 134 6.30 -17.56 0.98
N PRO A 135 6.79 -18.73 0.53
CA PRO A 135 8.19 -19.15 0.69
C PRO A 135 9.21 -18.22 0.00
N VAL A 136 8.79 -17.51 -1.05
CA VAL A 136 9.64 -16.49 -1.69
C VAL A 136 9.85 -15.30 -0.76
N TYR A 137 8.79 -14.82 -0.10
CA TYR A 137 8.91 -13.73 0.88
C TYR A 137 9.69 -14.17 2.11
N GLU A 138 9.46 -15.38 2.60
CA GLU A 138 10.26 -15.94 3.69
C GLU A 138 11.76 -15.88 3.34
N SER A 139 12.13 -16.30 2.13
CA SER A 139 13.52 -16.27 1.67
C SER A 139 14.06 -14.84 1.56
N LEU A 140 13.26 -13.90 1.06
CA LEU A 140 13.66 -12.48 0.98
C LEU A 140 13.88 -11.87 2.36
N VAL A 141 13.02 -12.19 3.33
CA VAL A 141 13.15 -11.73 4.72
C VAL A 141 14.43 -12.27 5.39
N ARG A 142 14.82 -13.51 5.08
CA ARG A 142 16.04 -14.12 5.63
C ARG A 142 17.32 -13.50 5.08
N GLU A 143 17.33 -13.21 3.79
CA GLU A 143 18.57 -12.89 3.06
C GLU A 143 18.76 -11.39 2.81
N PHE A 144 17.72 -10.57 2.97
CA PHE A 144 17.74 -9.14 2.63
C PHE A 144 17.14 -8.26 3.73
N ALA A 145 17.44 -6.96 3.63
CA ALA A 145 16.88 -5.96 4.52
C ALA A 145 15.37 -5.76 4.26
N VAL A 146 14.61 -5.61 5.36
CA VAL A 146 13.18 -5.32 5.35
C VAL A 146 12.97 -3.93 5.96
N CYS A 147 12.14 -3.11 5.31
CA CYS A 147 11.65 -1.86 5.89
C CYS A 147 10.24 -2.10 6.45
N ASP A 148 10.13 -2.32 7.75
CA ASP A 148 8.86 -2.62 8.45
C ASP A 148 8.10 -1.37 8.94
N ARG A 149 8.65 -0.18 8.69
CA ARG A 149 8.00 1.13 8.90
C ARG A 149 7.87 1.92 7.60
N TRP A 150 7.49 1.23 6.52
CA TRP A 150 7.24 1.83 5.21
C TRP A 150 5.73 2.00 4.95
N PHE A 151 5.24 3.23 5.01
CA PHE A 151 3.81 3.55 4.89
C PHE A 151 3.44 4.11 3.51
N ALA A 152 2.17 3.94 3.13
CA ALA A 152 1.59 4.62 2.00
C ALA A 152 1.68 6.15 2.20
N SER A 153 1.88 6.90 1.11
CA SER A 153 2.04 8.36 1.20
C SER A 153 0.74 9.07 1.56
N VAL A 154 -0.41 8.49 1.19
CA VAL A 154 -1.75 8.99 1.53
C VAL A 154 -2.70 7.84 1.85
N PRO A 155 -3.65 8.02 2.80
CA PRO A 155 -4.69 7.03 3.12
C PRO A 155 -5.78 7.04 2.03
N ALA A 156 -5.42 6.57 0.85
CA ALA A 156 -6.28 6.56 -0.33
C ALA A 156 -6.02 5.33 -1.19
N SER A 157 -6.88 5.16 -2.20
CA SER A 157 -6.83 4.02 -3.12
C SER A 157 -5.54 3.99 -3.97
N THR A 158 -5.47 2.99 -4.85
CA THR A 158 -4.29 2.67 -5.66
C THR A 158 -3.71 3.86 -6.43
N GLN A 159 -4.52 4.65 -7.14
CA GLN A 159 -3.99 5.64 -8.08
C GLN A 159 -3.27 6.82 -7.43
N PRO A 160 -3.79 7.42 -6.33
CA PRO A 160 -3.04 8.40 -5.55
C PRO A 160 -1.66 7.92 -5.11
N ASN A 161 -1.56 6.73 -4.51
CA ASN A 161 -0.28 6.20 -4.02
C ASN A 161 0.67 5.84 -5.16
N ARG A 162 0.14 5.32 -6.27
CA ARG A 162 0.92 5.07 -7.49
C ARG A 162 1.43 6.37 -8.12
N ALA A 163 0.74 7.49 -7.91
CA ALA A 163 1.23 8.79 -8.32
C ALA A 163 2.40 9.29 -7.44
N PHE A 164 2.33 9.08 -6.13
CA PHE A 164 3.44 9.37 -5.22
C PHE A 164 4.71 8.60 -5.56
N VAL A 165 4.61 7.30 -5.91
CA VAL A 165 5.78 6.50 -6.34
C VAL A 165 6.54 7.13 -7.50
N HIS A 166 5.82 7.72 -8.47
CA HIS A 166 6.43 8.25 -9.68
C HIS A 166 6.76 9.74 -9.61
N SER A 167 6.05 10.53 -8.80
CA SER A 167 6.10 12.00 -8.87
C SER A 167 6.15 12.70 -7.52
N ALA A 168 6.21 11.94 -6.41
CA ALA A 168 6.18 12.46 -5.04
C ALA A 168 4.94 13.32 -4.70
N THR A 169 3.89 13.27 -5.53
CA THR A 169 2.61 13.93 -5.31
C THR A 169 1.49 13.21 -6.05
N SER A 170 0.26 13.27 -5.52
CA SER A 170 -0.93 12.80 -6.24
C SER A 170 -1.61 13.90 -7.08
N ASN A 171 -1.09 15.13 -7.06
CA ASN A 171 -1.73 16.31 -7.67
C ASN A 171 -3.19 16.50 -7.23
N GLY A 172 -3.44 16.25 -5.94
CA GLY A 172 -4.75 16.36 -5.32
C GLY A 172 -5.73 15.24 -5.67
N LEU A 173 -5.26 14.11 -6.22
CA LEU A 173 -6.08 12.90 -6.29
C LEU A 173 -6.24 12.28 -4.90
N THR A 174 -7.48 12.05 -4.51
CA THR A 174 -7.89 11.41 -3.23
C THR A 174 -8.58 10.07 -3.45
N SER A 175 -8.88 9.70 -4.69
CA SER A 175 -9.51 8.45 -5.09
C SER A 175 -9.14 8.09 -6.55
N ASN A 176 -9.64 6.97 -7.04
CA ASN A 176 -9.48 6.55 -8.43
C ASN A 176 -10.39 7.38 -9.36
N ASP A 177 -9.91 8.54 -9.82
CA ASP A 177 -10.63 9.42 -10.75
C ASP A 177 -10.20 9.18 -12.21
N ASN A 178 -10.96 8.35 -12.91
CA ASN A 178 -10.70 8.00 -14.31
C ASN A 178 -10.68 9.21 -15.25
N LYS A 179 -11.50 10.25 -15.01
CA LYS A 179 -11.57 11.42 -15.88
C LYS A 179 -10.29 12.25 -15.79
N ARG A 180 -9.80 12.48 -14.56
CA ARG A 180 -8.53 13.19 -14.35
C ARG A 180 -7.32 12.40 -14.85
N LEU A 181 -7.35 11.07 -14.71
CA LEU A 181 -6.29 10.19 -15.23
C LEU A 181 -6.23 10.23 -16.76
N VAL A 182 -7.38 10.16 -17.45
CA VAL A 182 -7.46 10.28 -18.91
C VAL A 182 -7.04 11.67 -19.38
N ALA A 183 -7.37 12.72 -18.64
CA ALA A 183 -6.94 14.09 -18.95
C ALA A 183 -5.42 14.28 -18.80
N GLY A 184 -4.72 13.31 -18.20
CA GLY A 184 -3.29 13.33 -17.98
C GLY A 184 -2.89 14.18 -16.77
N LEU A 185 -2.10 13.60 -15.88
CA LEU A 185 -1.47 14.23 -14.74
C LEU A 185 -0.34 15.18 -15.20
N PRO A 186 -0.34 16.46 -14.76
CA PRO A 186 0.62 17.47 -15.23
C PRO A 186 1.95 17.44 -14.48
N GLN A 187 2.05 16.72 -13.36
CA GLN A 187 3.25 16.74 -12.55
C GLN A 187 4.42 15.99 -13.22
N ARG A 188 5.62 16.50 -12.95
CA ARG A 188 6.89 15.92 -13.39
C ARG A 188 7.17 14.63 -12.62
N THR A 189 7.76 13.65 -13.30
CA THR A 189 8.04 12.33 -12.73
C THR A 189 9.54 12.10 -12.53
N ILE A 190 9.88 11.06 -11.77
CA ILE A 190 11.27 10.60 -11.61
C ILE A 190 11.90 10.23 -12.96
N PHE A 191 11.11 9.74 -13.91
CA PHE A 191 11.58 9.36 -15.23
C PHE A 191 12.02 10.58 -16.07
N ASP A 192 11.32 11.70 -15.95
CA ASP A 192 11.75 12.96 -16.57
C ASP A 192 13.09 13.41 -15.98
N ASN A 193 13.28 13.26 -14.67
CA ASN A 193 14.55 13.57 -14.01
C ASN A 193 15.69 12.62 -14.44
N LEU A 194 15.39 11.32 -14.59
CA LEU A 194 16.37 10.35 -15.08
C LEU A 194 16.78 10.67 -16.52
N HIS A 195 15.83 11.01 -17.39
CA HIS A 195 16.11 11.39 -18.77
C HIS A 195 16.96 12.66 -18.87
N ASP A 196 16.56 13.74 -18.19
CA ASP A 196 17.28 15.02 -18.21
C ASP A 196 18.70 14.87 -17.66
N ALA A 197 18.92 13.93 -16.75
CA ALA A 197 20.24 13.59 -16.21
C ALA A 197 21.03 12.58 -17.08
N GLY A 198 20.49 12.12 -18.21
CA GLY A 198 21.14 11.20 -19.13
C GLY A 198 21.16 9.73 -18.68
N PHE A 199 20.34 9.35 -17.70
CA PHE A 199 20.21 7.97 -17.23
C PHE A 199 19.18 7.18 -18.04
N SER A 200 19.42 5.88 -18.19
CA SER A 200 18.46 4.96 -18.81
C SER A 200 17.45 4.44 -17.79
N PHE A 201 16.21 4.21 -18.24
CA PHE A 201 15.18 3.53 -17.47
C PHE A 201 14.29 2.70 -18.39
N GLY A 202 13.55 1.76 -17.80
CA GLY A 202 12.55 0.97 -18.50
C GLY A 202 11.36 0.69 -17.60
N ILE A 203 10.16 0.68 -18.19
CA ILE A 203 8.91 0.37 -17.49
C ILE A 203 8.35 -0.93 -18.05
N TYR A 204 8.23 -1.92 -17.17
CA TYR A 204 7.74 -3.25 -17.49
C TYR A 204 6.39 -3.47 -16.79
N TYR A 205 5.39 -3.97 -17.53
CA TYR A 205 4.03 -4.11 -17.05
C TYR A 205 3.29 -5.24 -17.78
N GLN A 206 2.20 -5.72 -17.16
CA GLN A 206 1.29 -6.73 -17.73
C GLN A 206 -0.06 -6.14 -18.14
N PHE A 207 -0.60 -5.20 -17.36
CA PHE A 207 -1.80 -4.40 -17.63
C PHE A 207 -1.40 -2.91 -17.74
N PRO A 208 -2.11 -2.03 -18.50
CA PRO A 208 -1.58 -0.72 -18.93
C PRO A 208 -0.91 0.04 -17.78
N PRO A 209 0.35 0.49 -17.94
CA PRO A 209 1.10 1.01 -16.82
C PRO A 209 0.52 2.37 -16.46
N SER A 210 0.35 2.61 -15.16
CA SER A 210 -0.11 3.90 -14.63
C SER A 210 0.71 5.11 -15.10
N THR A 211 1.94 4.88 -15.57
CA THR A 211 2.79 5.91 -16.15
C THR A 211 2.23 6.50 -17.45
N LEU A 212 1.32 5.79 -18.14
CA LEU A 212 0.58 6.32 -19.29
C LEU A 212 -0.38 7.46 -18.92
N PHE A 213 -0.71 7.63 -17.64
CA PHE A 213 -1.58 8.72 -17.19
C PHE A 213 -0.84 10.05 -16.99
N TYR A 214 0.47 10.16 -17.26
CA TYR A 214 1.19 11.44 -17.20
C TYR A 214 1.29 12.10 -18.58
N ARG A 215 1.04 13.40 -18.64
CA ARG A 215 1.06 14.17 -19.91
C ARG A 215 2.43 14.15 -20.58
N CYS A 216 3.50 14.21 -19.80
CA CYS A 216 4.88 14.19 -20.31
C CYS A 216 5.24 12.82 -20.91
N PHE A 217 4.65 11.72 -20.43
CA PHE A 217 5.04 10.37 -20.86
C PHE A 217 4.60 10.03 -22.28
N LEU A 218 3.38 10.43 -22.63
CA LEU A 218 2.79 10.22 -23.96
C LEU A 218 3.53 11.00 -25.06
N CYS A 219 4.21 12.10 -24.71
CA CYS A 219 4.87 12.97 -25.68
C CYS A 219 6.34 12.64 -25.93
N PHE A 220 7.05 12.01 -24.96
CA PHE A 220 8.51 11.88 -25.00
C PHE A 220 9.07 10.44 -25.00
N TYR A 221 8.34 9.41 -24.54
CA TYR A 221 8.93 8.07 -24.30
C TYR A 221 8.22 6.85 -24.92
N PRO A 222 7.72 6.89 -26.17
CA PRO A 222 6.99 5.75 -26.75
C PRO A 222 7.84 4.47 -26.87
N CYS A 223 9.16 4.55 -27.02
CA CYS A 223 10.05 3.39 -27.22
C CYS A 223 10.51 2.68 -25.93
N LEU A 224 10.19 3.20 -24.74
CA LEU A 224 10.64 2.64 -23.45
C LEU A 224 9.55 1.81 -22.73
N ILE A 225 8.37 1.71 -23.35
CA ILE A 225 7.24 0.92 -22.88
C ILE A 225 7.35 -0.46 -23.54
N LYS A 226 7.86 -1.44 -22.80
CA LYS A 226 7.97 -2.82 -23.29
C LYS A 226 6.86 -3.66 -22.65
N LYS A 227 5.82 -3.97 -23.43
CA LYS A 227 4.87 -5.03 -23.09
C LYS A 227 5.65 -6.36 -23.09
N ARG A 228 5.73 -7.06 -21.95
CA ARG A 228 6.29 -8.43 -21.93
C ARG A 228 5.31 -9.32 -22.71
N PHE A 229 5.78 -9.94 -23.79
CA PHE A 229 5.12 -11.12 -24.35
C PHE A 229 5.35 -12.28 -23.38
N SER A 230 4.32 -13.12 -23.25
CA SER A 230 4.24 -14.30 -22.38
C SER A 230 5.49 -15.18 -22.43
#